data_AF-A0A7S0GIH6-F1
#
_entry.id   AF-A0A7S0GIH6-F1
#
_cell.length_a   1.000
_cell.length_b   1.000
_cell.length_c   1.000
_cell.angle_alpha   90.00
_cell.angle_beta   90.00
_cell.angle_gamma   90.00
#
_symmetry.space_group_name_H-M   'P 1'
#
loop_
_entity.id
_entity.type
_entity.pdbx_description
1 polymer ?
#
loop_
_entity_poly.entity_id
_entity_poly.type
_entity_poly.pdbx_seq_one_letter_code
_entity_poly.pdbx_strand_id
1 'polypeptide(L)'
;FADSLCEIHGHANEFRCASGMGYHDTGDGLVERVGAQWKSWNDRVNANVDVNVGHTKRVRCDSDFIDPVDQPNDVLRCQHCRTPARPNVLLFHDTDPNVLRDITAQRERYQSWEARMEDAVVNAARTSHRQNLVVLELGCGTTVPAVRQESEEVYGDLLARLTASHEQGGFVTFIRVNPKHADIDETRNSGHGRVISIRDTSLSALRSINECLTERNVLGKY
;
A
#
# COMPACT_ATOMS: atom_id res chain seq x y z
N PHE A 1 5.98 14.12 5.80
CA PHE A 1 5.73 13.04 4.81
C PHE A 1 5.81 11.65 5.41
N ALA A 2 6.77 11.32 6.28
CA ALA A 2 6.85 9.97 6.87
C ALA A 2 5.57 9.58 7.64
N ASP A 3 5.01 10.51 8.43
CA ASP A 3 3.79 10.25 9.22
C ASP A 3 2.51 10.10 8.37
N SER A 4 2.54 10.59 7.13
CA SER A 4 1.44 10.53 6.17
C SER A 4 1.59 9.39 5.17
N LEU A 5 2.67 8.61 5.26
CA LEU A 5 2.86 7.43 4.42
C LEU A 5 2.18 6.22 5.07
N CYS A 6 1.38 5.52 4.27
CA CYS A 6 0.82 4.23 4.61
C CYS A 6 1.27 3.20 3.57
N GLU A 7 1.89 2.12 4.04
CA GLU A 7 2.42 1.06 3.18
C GLU A 7 1.70 -0.26 3.48
N ILE A 8 0.77 -0.63 2.60
CA ILE A 8 -0.13 -1.77 2.80
C ILE A 8 0.30 -3.05 2.05
N HIS A 9 1.41 -3.02 1.31
CA HIS A 9 1.93 -4.17 0.55
C HIS A 9 3.39 -4.51 0.83
N GLY A 10 4.06 -3.74 1.70
CA GLY A 10 5.48 -3.91 2.00
C GLY A 10 6.44 -3.37 0.92
N HIS A 11 7.74 -3.47 1.20
CA HIS A 11 8.81 -2.82 0.46
C HIS A 11 9.70 -3.83 -0.25
N ALA A 12 9.83 -3.73 -1.58
CA ALA A 12 10.58 -4.70 -2.39
C ALA A 12 12.08 -4.74 -2.10
N ASN A 13 12.67 -3.65 -1.60
CA ASN A 13 14.09 -3.62 -1.21
C ASN A 13 14.33 -4.08 0.23
N GLU A 14 13.28 -4.48 0.94
CA GLU A 14 13.42 -5.11 2.25
C GLU A 14 13.23 -6.62 2.08
N PHE A 15 13.97 -7.40 2.85
CA PHE A 15 13.85 -8.85 2.94
C PHE A 15 13.52 -9.24 4.38
N ARG A 16 12.79 -10.35 4.53
CA ARG A 16 12.46 -10.92 5.83
C ARG A 16 12.81 -12.39 5.90
N CYS A 17 13.01 -12.84 7.13
CA CYS A 17 13.10 -14.25 7.45
C CYS A 17 11.83 -14.98 6.99
N ALA A 18 11.99 -16.07 6.24
CA ALA A 18 10.87 -16.91 5.81
C ALA A 18 10.59 -18.09 6.78
N SER A 19 11.28 -18.15 7.92
CA SER A 19 11.15 -19.28 8.87
C SER A 19 9.70 -19.51 9.31
N GLY A 20 8.92 -18.43 9.47
CA GLY A 20 7.50 -18.48 9.85
C GLY A 20 6.54 -18.94 8.77
N MET A 21 6.97 -19.05 7.50
CA MET A 21 6.05 -19.37 6.39
C MET A 21 5.38 -20.74 6.48
N GLY A 22 6.01 -21.70 7.16
CA GLY A 22 5.44 -23.02 7.37
C GLY A 22 4.37 -23.08 8.45
N TYR A 23 4.03 -21.94 9.04
CA TYR A 23 2.95 -21.76 10.00
C TYR A 23 1.90 -20.80 9.45
N HIS A 24 0.69 -20.89 9.97
CA HIS A 24 -0.38 -19.91 9.77
C HIS A 24 -1.01 -19.58 11.13
N ASP A 25 -1.49 -18.36 11.27
CA ASP A 25 -2.16 -17.89 12.48
C ASP A 25 -3.65 -18.23 12.42
N THR A 26 -4.16 -18.88 13.48
CA THR A 26 -5.59 -19.20 13.63
C THR A 26 -6.32 -18.25 14.59
N GLY A 27 -5.63 -17.24 15.14
CA GLY A 27 -6.13 -16.39 16.22
C GLY A 27 -5.87 -16.96 17.62
N ASP A 28 -5.86 -18.29 17.75
CA ASP A 28 -5.54 -19.02 18.99
C ASP A 28 -4.05 -19.41 19.09
N GLY A 29 -3.26 -19.11 18.04
CA GLY A 29 -1.85 -19.42 17.95
C GLY A 29 -1.40 -19.78 16.54
N LEU A 30 -0.11 -20.10 16.42
CA LEU A 30 0.50 -20.55 15.17
C LEU A 30 0.30 -22.06 15.00
N VAL A 31 -0.27 -22.46 13.87
CA VAL A 31 -0.48 -23.86 13.50
C VAL A 31 0.36 -24.20 12.28
N GLU A 32 1.01 -25.37 12.31
CA GLU A 32 1.77 -25.87 11.16
C GLU A 32 0.87 -26.07 9.94
N ARG A 33 1.37 -25.64 8.77
CA ARG A 33 0.71 -25.94 7.52
C ARG A 33 0.81 -27.42 7.20
N VAL A 34 -0.28 -27.99 6.69
CA VAL A 34 -0.38 -29.40 6.35
C VAL A 34 0.30 -29.71 5.01
N GLY A 35 1.06 -30.80 4.95
CA GLY A 35 1.63 -31.34 3.72
C GLY A 35 3.12 -31.64 3.84
N ALA A 36 3.60 -32.61 3.05
CA ALA A 36 4.99 -33.07 3.11
C ALA A 36 6.01 -31.95 2.85
N GLN A 37 5.66 -30.98 1.99
CA GLN A 37 6.51 -29.83 1.67
C GLN A 37 6.69 -28.89 2.88
N TRP A 38 5.60 -28.58 3.58
CA TRP A 38 5.62 -27.72 4.77
C TRP A 38 6.28 -28.41 5.95
N LYS A 39 6.03 -29.71 6.14
CA LYS A 39 6.76 -30.52 7.12
C LYS A 39 8.27 -30.49 6.87
N SER A 40 8.70 -30.77 5.63
CA SER A 40 10.12 -30.71 5.25
C SER A 40 10.70 -29.30 5.43
N TRP A 41 9.92 -28.25 5.16
CA TRP A 41 10.32 -26.87 5.44
C TRP A 41 10.54 -26.63 6.94
N ASN A 42 9.56 -26.96 7.78
CA ASN A 42 9.63 -26.79 9.23
C ASN A 42 10.77 -27.60 9.85
N ASP A 43 10.98 -28.84 9.41
CA ASP A 43 12.09 -29.68 9.86
C ASP A 43 13.45 -29.00 9.58
N ARG A 44 13.63 -28.43 8.38
CA ARG A 44 14.85 -27.68 8.02
C ARG A 44 15.00 -26.40 8.83
N VAL A 45 13.92 -25.66 9.06
CA VAL A 45 13.94 -24.44 9.87
C VAL A 45 14.35 -24.80 11.30
N ASN A 46 13.66 -25.74 11.93
CA ASN A 46 13.88 -26.13 13.32
C ASN A 46 15.28 -26.73 13.56
N ALA A 47 15.88 -27.39 12.57
CA ALA A 47 17.26 -27.87 12.66
C ALA A 47 18.33 -26.76 12.66
N ASN A 48 18.00 -25.55 12.19
CA ASN A 48 18.95 -24.45 12.00
C ASN A 48 18.63 -23.19 12.83
N VAL A 49 17.58 -23.23 13.65
CA VAL A 49 17.12 -22.09 14.45
C VAL A 49 17.66 -22.21 15.87
N ASP A 50 18.39 -21.20 16.33
CA ASP A 50 18.53 -20.92 17.75
C ASP A 50 17.21 -20.31 18.24
N VAL A 51 16.46 -21.09 19.02
CA VAL A 51 15.11 -20.78 19.52
C VAL A 51 15.01 -19.48 20.34
N ASN A 52 16.14 -18.85 20.66
CA ASN A 52 16.20 -17.63 21.46
C ASN A 52 16.24 -16.31 20.65
N VAL A 53 16.31 -16.37 19.32
CA VAL A 53 16.44 -15.16 18.49
C VAL A 53 15.12 -14.84 17.78
N GLY A 54 14.41 -13.80 18.23
CA GLY A 54 13.15 -13.36 17.63
C GLY A 54 13.24 -13.17 16.11
N HIS A 55 12.42 -13.91 15.37
CA HIS A 55 12.43 -14.01 13.89
C HIS A 55 11.89 -12.77 13.14
N THR A 56 11.73 -11.64 13.82
CA THR A 56 11.04 -10.44 13.32
C THR A 56 11.94 -9.43 12.61
N LYS A 57 13.24 -9.71 12.47
CA LYS A 57 14.19 -8.75 11.88
C LYS A 57 14.00 -8.62 10.36
N ARG A 58 13.79 -7.38 9.91
CA ARG A 58 13.83 -6.96 8.51
C ARG A 58 15.26 -6.59 8.13
N VAL A 59 15.68 -6.91 6.92
CA VAL A 59 16.99 -6.55 6.38
C VAL A 59 16.77 -5.72 5.12
N ARG A 60 17.40 -4.55 5.03
CA ARG A 60 17.37 -3.70 3.83
C ARG A 60 18.48 -4.10 2.86
N CYS A 61 18.17 -4.05 1.57
CA CYS A 61 19.07 -4.32 0.45
C CYS A 61 19.97 -3.09 0.19
N ASP A 62 20.64 -2.61 1.24
CA ASP A 62 21.46 -1.41 1.22
C ASP A 62 22.90 -1.87 1.50
N SER A 63 23.47 -2.57 0.51
CA SER A 63 24.90 -2.93 0.30
C SER A 63 25.72 -3.69 1.36
N ASP A 64 25.33 -3.78 2.63
CA ASP A 64 26.26 -4.27 3.68
C ASP A 64 25.96 -5.70 4.20
N PHE A 65 24.87 -6.34 3.74
CA PHE A 65 24.39 -7.61 4.33
C PHE A 65 24.02 -8.69 3.32
N ILE A 66 24.27 -8.44 2.04
CA ILE A 66 24.18 -9.44 0.99
C ILE A 66 25.62 -9.90 0.76
N ASP A 67 25.94 -11.13 1.16
CA ASP A 67 27.15 -11.78 0.67
C ASP A 67 27.15 -11.61 -0.86
N PRO A 68 28.23 -11.05 -1.47
CA PRO A 68 28.26 -10.83 -2.90
C PRO A 68 27.84 -12.13 -3.58
N VAL A 69 26.85 -11.99 -4.46
CA VAL A 69 26.28 -13.07 -5.28
C VAL A 69 27.38 -13.52 -6.22
N ASP A 70 28.29 -14.36 -5.72
CA ASP A 70 29.39 -14.92 -6.51
C ASP A 70 28.86 -15.97 -7.49
N GLN A 71 27.62 -16.48 -7.30
CA GLN A 71 26.98 -17.41 -8.22
C GLN A 71 25.55 -17.02 -8.59
N PRO A 72 25.12 -17.22 -9.86
CA PRO A 72 23.78 -16.86 -10.37
C PRO A 72 22.60 -17.61 -9.75
N ASN A 73 22.82 -18.43 -8.71
CA ASN A 73 21.82 -19.22 -7.98
C ASN A 73 21.80 -18.91 -6.47
N ASP A 74 22.48 -17.87 -6.00
CA ASP A 74 22.52 -17.57 -4.57
C ASP A 74 21.19 -16.99 -4.09
N VAL A 75 20.47 -17.82 -3.34
CA VAL A 75 19.27 -17.43 -2.60
C VAL A 75 19.72 -16.59 -1.41
N LEU A 76 19.18 -15.38 -1.29
CA LEU A 76 19.38 -14.54 -0.09
C LEU A 76 18.95 -15.34 1.15
N ARG A 77 19.79 -15.38 2.18
CA ARG A 77 19.54 -16.16 3.40
C ARG A 77 19.41 -15.25 4.61
N CYS A 78 18.51 -15.65 5.52
CA CYS A 78 18.44 -15.05 6.83
C CYS A 78 19.74 -15.32 7.60
N GLN A 79 20.36 -14.29 8.16
CA GLN A 79 21.61 -14.45 8.93
C GLN A 79 21.41 -15.21 10.25
N HIS A 80 20.17 -15.31 10.75
CA HIS A 80 19.85 -15.99 12.01
C HIS A 80 19.63 -17.49 11.86
N CYS A 81 18.80 -17.91 10.90
CA CYS A 81 18.45 -19.31 10.71
C CYS A 81 19.02 -19.93 9.44
N ARG A 82 19.75 -19.15 8.62
CA ARG A 82 20.35 -19.54 7.32
C ARG A 82 19.36 -20.10 6.28
N THR A 83 18.06 -20.03 6.55
CA THR A 83 17.01 -20.37 5.59
C THR A 83 16.90 -19.26 4.53
N PRO A 84 16.34 -19.56 3.34
CA PRO A 84 15.99 -18.52 2.38
C PRO A 84 15.24 -17.35 3.03
N ALA A 85 15.65 -16.13 2.70
CA ALA A 85 14.92 -14.92 2.97
C ALA A 85 13.97 -14.65 1.80
N ARG A 86 12.87 -13.97 2.08
CA ARG A 86 11.89 -13.56 1.08
C ARG A 86 11.83 -12.03 0.98
N PRO A 87 11.45 -11.47 -0.17
CA PRO A 87 11.07 -10.07 -0.24
C PRO A 87 10.01 -9.74 0.81
N ASN A 88 10.14 -8.57 1.44
CA ASN A 88 9.17 -7.96 2.35
C ASN A 88 8.01 -7.37 1.55
N VAL A 89 7.42 -8.15 0.66
CA VAL A 89 6.20 -7.78 -0.06
C VAL A 89 5.12 -8.80 0.21
N LEU A 90 3.88 -8.33 0.26
CA LEU A 90 2.71 -9.19 0.30
C LEU A 90 2.63 -9.96 -1.01
N LEU A 91 2.70 -11.28 -0.91
CA LEU A 91 2.53 -12.18 -2.05
C LEU A 91 1.10 -12.72 -2.09
N PHE A 92 0.69 -13.28 -3.23
CA PHE A 92 -0.61 -13.93 -3.34
C PHE A 92 -0.73 -15.07 -2.31
N HIS A 93 -1.87 -15.12 -1.63
CA HIS A 93 -2.16 -16.12 -0.59
C HIS A 93 -1.17 -16.13 0.58
N ASP A 94 -0.47 -15.01 0.79
CA ASP A 94 0.41 -14.89 1.93
C ASP A 94 -0.40 -14.87 3.22
N THR A 95 -0.06 -15.77 4.14
CA THR A 95 -0.66 -15.79 5.48
C THR A 95 0.41 -15.80 6.57
N ASP A 96 1.64 -15.42 6.23
CA ASP A 96 2.73 -15.30 7.19
C ASP A 96 2.48 -14.12 8.14
N PRO A 97 2.30 -14.36 9.46
CA PRO A 97 2.04 -13.30 10.42
C PRO A 97 3.17 -12.27 10.51
N ASN A 98 4.41 -12.66 10.17
CA ASN A 98 5.54 -11.73 10.14
C ASN A 98 5.43 -10.69 9.02
N VAL A 99 4.67 -10.99 7.97
CA VAL A 99 4.35 -10.05 6.88
C VAL A 99 3.04 -9.33 7.19
N LEU A 100 2.00 -10.09 7.54
CA LEU A 100 0.66 -9.56 7.73
C LEU A 100 0.55 -8.59 8.89
N ARG A 101 1.24 -8.80 10.02
CA ARG A 101 1.10 -7.93 11.20
C ARG A 101 1.33 -6.45 10.88
N ASP A 102 2.42 -6.16 10.19
CA ASP A 102 2.78 -4.78 9.89
C ASP A 102 1.83 -4.19 8.84
N ILE A 103 1.42 -4.99 7.85
CA ILE A 103 0.43 -4.59 6.84
C ILE A 103 -0.93 -4.29 7.48
N THR A 104 -1.40 -5.14 8.40
CA THR A 104 -2.65 -4.94 9.14
C THR A 104 -2.61 -3.64 9.94
N ALA A 105 -1.51 -3.37 10.67
CA ALA A 105 -1.37 -2.13 11.41
C ALA A 105 -1.36 -0.88 10.50
N GLN A 106 -0.78 -0.99 9.29
CA GLN A 106 -0.84 0.08 8.29
C GLN A 106 -2.26 0.25 7.76
N ARG A 107 -2.97 -0.85 7.48
CA ARG A 107 -4.37 -0.82 7.03
C ARG A 107 -5.29 -0.15 8.05
N GLU A 108 -5.16 -0.49 9.34
CA GLU A 108 -5.92 0.14 10.42
C GLU A 108 -5.64 1.65 10.54
N ARG A 109 -4.36 2.05 10.40
CA ARG A 109 -3.97 3.46 10.37
C ARG A 109 -4.60 4.20 9.19
N TYR A 110 -4.59 3.59 8.01
CA TYR A 110 -5.19 4.17 6.81
C TYR A 110 -6.70 4.34 6.96
N GLN A 111 -7.42 3.31 7.41
CA GLN A 111 -8.86 3.35 7.66
C GLN A 111 -9.23 4.41 8.70
N SER A 112 -8.42 4.54 9.77
CA SER A 112 -8.61 5.60 10.76
C SER A 112 -8.38 7.00 10.20
N TRP A 113 -7.46 7.15 9.25
CA TRP A 113 -7.23 8.43 8.57
C TRP A 113 -8.37 8.75 7.61
N GLU A 114 -8.81 7.78 6.83
CA GLU A 114 -9.91 7.88 5.87
C GLU A 114 -11.17 8.39 6.56
N ALA A 115 -11.62 7.71 7.63
CA ALA A 115 -12.80 8.12 8.38
C ALA A 115 -12.74 9.60 8.86
N ARG A 116 -11.60 10.04 9.40
CA ARG A 116 -11.41 11.42 9.85
C ARG A 116 -11.39 12.42 8.69
N MET A 117 -10.76 12.06 7.58
CA MET A 117 -10.68 12.88 6.37
C MET A 117 -12.08 13.07 5.78
N GLU A 118 -12.86 11.99 5.63
CA GLU A 118 -14.21 12.06 5.12
C GLU A 118 -15.11 12.94 5.99
N ASP A 119 -15.05 12.77 7.31
CA ASP A 119 -15.80 13.62 8.24
C ASP A 119 -15.45 15.09 8.07
N ALA A 120 -14.18 15.40 7.89
CA ALA A 120 -13.70 16.77 7.76
C ALA A 120 -14.13 17.40 6.41
N VAL A 121 -14.15 16.62 5.32
CA VAL A 121 -14.63 17.06 4.00
C VAL A 121 -16.15 17.23 3.97
N VAL A 122 -16.90 16.30 4.57
CA VAL A 122 -18.37 16.37 4.62
C VAL A 122 -18.84 17.55 5.48
N ASN A 123 -18.21 17.75 6.64
CA ASN A 123 -18.57 18.83 7.57
C ASN A 123 -17.87 20.18 7.25
N ALA A 124 -17.19 20.29 6.09
CA ALA A 124 -16.43 21.48 5.73
C ALA A 124 -17.26 22.78 5.77
N ALA A 125 -18.56 22.71 5.49
CA ALA A 125 -19.52 23.82 5.57
C ALA A 125 -19.54 24.50 6.95
N ARG A 126 -19.25 23.73 8.01
CA ARG A 126 -19.28 24.15 9.41
C ARG A 126 -17.95 24.74 9.88
N THR A 127 -16.97 24.78 8.99
CA THR A 127 -15.63 25.30 9.29
C THR A 127 -15.36 26.54 8.47
N SER A 128 -14.43 27.38 8.92
CA SER A 128 -14.02 28.59 8.19
C SER A 128 -13.28 28.30 6.88
N HIS A 129 -12.90 27.05 6.62
CA HIS A 129 -12.10 26.64 5.48
C HIS A 129 -12.71 25.42 4.80
N ARG A 130 -13.19 25.60 3.56
CA ARG A 130 -13.71 24.48 2.77
C ARG A 130 -12.59 23.46 2.51
N GLN A 131 -12.78 22.23 2.96
CA GLN A 131 -11.87 21.13 2.71
C GLN A 131 -12.30 20.35 1.47
N ASN A 132 -11.33 19.98 0.64
CA ASN A 132 -11.53 19.19 -0.57
C ASN A 132 -10.57 18.00 -0.56
N LEU A 133 -11.01 16.88 -1.13
CA LEU A 133 -10.17 15.70 -1.35
C LEU A 133 -9.78 15.60 -2.83
N VAL A 134 -8.52 15.27 -3.09
CA VAL A 134 -8.05 14.82 -4.40
C VAL A 134 -7.46 13.42 -4.24
N VAL A 135 -8.03 12.46 -4.96
CA VAL A 135 -7.49 11.10 -5.11
C VAL A 135 -6.70 11.07 -6.41
N LEU A 136 -5.39 10.76 -6.34
CA LEU A 136 -4.52 10.66 -7.51
C LEU A 136 -4.03 9.21 -7.67
N GLU A 137 -4.63 8.47 -8.59
CA GLU A 137 -4.22 7.10 -8.96
C GLU A 137 -3.18 7.16 -10.08
N LEU A 138 -2.00 6.56 -9.86
CA LEU A 138 -0.91 6.53 -10.82
C LEU A 138 -0.60 5.09 -11.21
N GLY A 139 -0.72 4.77 -12.51
CA GLY A 139 -0.17 3.53 -13.08
C GLY A 139 -0.81 2.22 -12.58
N CYS A 140 -1.94 2.28 -11.87
CA CYS A 140 -2.61 1.08 -11.37
C CYS A 140 -3.17 0.26 -12.54
N GLY A 141 -2.87 -1.04 -12.56
CA GLY A 141 -3.30 -1.97 -13.62
C GLY A 141 -4.66 -2.61 -13.34
N THR A 142 -5.08 -3.50 -14.24
CA THR A 142 -6.29 -4.32 -14.07
C THR A 142 -6.01 -5.73 -13.56
N THR A 143 -4.77 -6.21 -13.63
CA THR A 143 -4.39 -7.58 -13.23
C THR A 143 -4.43 -7.79 -11.71
N VAL A 144 -3.99 -6.78 -10.95
CA VAL A 144 -4.09 -6.75 -9.49
C VAL A 144 -4.79 -5.42 -9.14
N PRO A 145 -6.13 -5.39 -9.15
CA PRO A 145 -6.88 -4.15 -9.12
C PRO A 145 -7.05 -3.57 -7.70
N ALA A 146 -6.36 -4.09 -6.68
CA ALA A 146 -6.57 -3.71 -5.29
C ALA A 146 -6.46 -2.19 -5.06
N VAL A 147 -5.40 -1.55 -5.54
CA VAL A 147 -5.23 -0.08 -5.41
C VAL A 147 -6.27 0.69 -6.22
N ARG A 148 -6.71 0.13 -7.35
CA ARG A 148 -7.76 0.71 -8.19
C ARG A 148 -9.12 0.67 -7.51
N GLN A 149 -9.49 -0.48 -6.95
CA GLN A 149 -10.73 -0.68 -6.21
C GLN A 149 -10.78 0.26 -5.01
N GLU A 150 -9.71 0.28 -4.21
CA GLU A 150 -9.56 1.18 -3.07
C GLU A 150 -9.74 2.66 -3.46
N SER A 151 -9.07 3.11 -4.53
CA SER A 151 -9.20 4.50 -5.00
C SER A 151 -10.63 4.85 -5.45
N GLU A 152 -11.32 3.90 -6.09
CA GLU A 152 -12.71 4.06 -6.54
C GLU A 152 -13.71 4.01 -5.38
N GLU A 153 -13.45 3.20 -4.35
CA GLU A 153 -14.24 3.08 -3.12
C GLU A 153 -14.15 4.40 -2.32
N VAL A 154 -12.95 4.89 -2.02
CA VAL A 154 -12.74 6.19 -1.33
C VAL A 154 -13.50 7.32 -2.03
N TYR A 155 -13.40 7.40 -3.36
CA TYR A 155 -14.13 8.41 -4.13
C TYR A 155 -15.65 8.21 -4.04
N GLY A 156 -16.11 6.98 -4.21
CA GLY A 156 -17.53 6.63 -4.22
C GLY A 156 -18.21 6.88 -2.89
N ASP A 157 -17.60 6.42 -1.80
CA ASP A 157 -18.10 6.55 -0.43
C ASP A 157 -18.19 8.02 -0.03
N LEU A 158 -17.13 8.80 -0.25
CA LEU A 158 -17.14 10.22 0.05
C LEU A 158 -18.16 10.99 -0.83
N LEU A 159 -18.26 10.66 -2.13
CA LEU A 159 -19.24 11.29 -3.02
C LEU A 159 -20.67 11.01 -2.57
N ALA A 160 -20.96 9.77 -2.16
CA ALA A 160 -22.27 9.38 -1.64
C ALA A 160 -22.59 10.16 -0.36
N ARG A 161 -21.63 10.26 0.57
CA ARG A 161 -21.79 11.04 1.81
C ARG A 161 -22.01 12.54 1.55
N LEU A 162 -21.26 13.13 0.61
CA LEU A 162 -21.42 14.53 0.22
C LEU A 162 -22.79 14.80 -0.43
N THR A 163 -23.27 13.88 -1.28
CA THR A 163 -24.56 14.02 -1.97
C THR A 163 -25.74 13.81 -1.02
N ALA A 164 -25.59 12.96 -0.01
CA ALA A 164 -26.60 12.75 1.02
C ALA A 164 -26.67 13.89 2.05
N SER A 165 -25.59 14.67 2.19
CA SER A 165 -25.58 15.84 3.08
C SER A 165 -26.42 16.97 2.51
N HIS A 166 -27.30 17.55 3.33
CA HIS A 166 -28.09 18.73 2.96
C HIS A 166 -27.31 20.06 3.09
N GLU A 167 -26.07 20.00 3.58
CA GLU A 167 -25.19 21.16 3.75
C GLU A 167 -24.23 21.31 2.56
N GLN A 168 -23.75 22.52 2.28
CA GLN A 168 -22.72 22.79 1.27
C GLN A 168 -21.35 22.25 1.73
N GLY A 169 -21.17 20.93 1.64
CA GLY A 169 -19.92 20.25 2.00
C GLY A 169 -18.74 20.58 1.06
N GLY A 170 -17.67 19.82 1.24
CA GLY A 170 -16.48 19.89 0.40
C GLY A 170 -16.70 19.46 -1.06
N PHE A 171 -15.59 19.12 -1.70
CA PHE A 171 -15.55 18.60 -3.06
C PHE A 171 -14.54 17.45 -3.14
N VAL A 172 -14.85 16.43 -3.91
CA VAL A 172 -13.94 15.30 -4.18
C VAL A 172 -13.57 15.27 -5.65
N THR A 173 -12.28 15.15 -5.95
CA THR A 173 -11.78 14.94 -7.32
C THR A 173 -11.00 13.64 -7.40
N PHE A 174 -11.35 12.77 -8.35
CA PHE A 174 -10.59 11.57 -8.66
C PHE A 174 -9.85 11.74 -9.99
N ILE A 175 -8.53 11.63 -9.94
CA ILE A 175 -7.64 11.75 -11.10
C ILE A 175 -6.97 10.39 -11.31
N ARG A 176 -7.11 9.82 -12.51
CA ARG A 176 -6.40 8.60 -12.91
C ARG A 176 -5.43 8.88 -14.02
N VAL A 177 -4.17 8.52 -13.80
CA VAL A 177 -3.10 8.57 -14.80
C VAL A 177 -2.72 7.16 -15.19
N ASN A 178 -3.03 6.77 -16.43
CA ASN A 178 -2.63 5.47 -16.95
C ASN A 178 -2.55 5.49 -18.49
N PRO A 179 -1.48 4.98 -19.12
CA PRO A 179 -1.35 5.05 -20.58
C PRO A 179 -2.34 4.16 -21.33
N LYS A 180 -2.85 3.10 -20.69
CA LYS A 180 -3.73 2.10 -21.33
C LYS A 180 -5.17 2.18 -20.83
N HIS A 181 -5.34 2.34 -19.52
CA HIS A 181 -6.64 2.21 -18.82
C HIS A 181 -6.92 3.45 -17.98
N ALA A 182 -6.87 4.65 -18.59
CA ALA A 182 -7.15 5.90 -17.89
C ALA A 182 -8.64 6.13 -17.61
N ASP A 183 -9.50 5.48 -18.38
CA ASP A 183 -10.93 5.79 -18.35
C ASP A 183 -11.55 5.48 -16.98
N ILE A 184 -12.41 6.39 -16.56
CA ILE A 184 -13.30 6.26 -15.41
C ILE A 184 -14.68 6.69 -15.91
N ASP A 185 -15.72 6.07 -15.39
CA ASP A 185 -17.10 6.41 -15.72
C ASP A 185 -17.43 7.87 -15.34
N GLU A 186 -17.59 8.71 -16.36
CA GLU A 186 -17.88 10.15 -16.22
C GLU A 186 -19.28 10.44 -15.68
N THR A 187 -20.19 9.44 -15.68
CA THR A 187 -21.51 9.58 -15.04
C THR A 187 -21.41 9.82 -13.54
N ARG A 188 -20.23 9.59 -12.94
CA ARG A 188 -19.91 9.88 -11.55
C ARG A 188 -19.60 11.35 -11.27
N ASN A 189 -19.61 12.23 -12.27
CA ASN A 189 -19.49 13.67 -12.06
C ASN A 189 -20.78 14.23 -11.45
N SER A 190 -20.66 15.08 -10.42
CA SER A 190 -21.79 15.71 -9.75
C SER A 190 -21.44 17.12 -9.24
N GLY A 191 -22.37 17.77 -8.54
CA GLY A 191 -22.09 19.04 -7.88
C GLY A 191 -20.97 18.97 -6.82
N HIS A 192 -20.67 17.77 -6.32
CA HIS A 192 -19.65 17.52 -5.29
C HIS A 192 -18.50 16.63 -5.75
N GLY A 193 -18.57 16.05 -6.95
CA GLY A 193 -17.61 15.07 -7.44
C GLY A 193 -17.13 15.40 -8.84
N ARG A 194 -15.82 15.23 -9.08
CA ARG A 194 -15.22 15.30 -10.41
C ARG A 194 -14.29 14.13 -10.66
N VAL A 195 -14.29 13.67 -11.89
CA VAL A 195 -13.39 12.65 -12.39
C VAL A 195 -12.53 13.23 -13.52
N ILE A 196 -11.24 12.88 -13.55
CA ILE A 196 -10.27 13.31 -14.56
C ILE A 196 -9.44 12.11 -15.02
N SER A 197 -9.53 11.78 -16.31
CA SER A 197 -8.77 10.70 -16.95
C SER A 197 -7.58 11.28 -17.71
N ILE A 198 -6.36 10.82 -17.41
CA ILE A 198 -5.12 11.24 -18.06
C ILE A 198 -4.46 10.02 -18.71
N ARG A 199 -4.43 9.99 -20.04
CA ARG A 199 -3.78 8.95 -20.84
C ARG A 199 -2.29 9.23 -21.00
N ASP A 200 -1.54 9.04 -19.92
CA ASP A 200 -0.10 9.24 -19.90
C ASP A 200 0.59 8.25 -18.95
N THR A 201 1.91 8.16 -19.02
CA THR A 201 2.76 7.53 -18.01
C THR A 201 2.79 8.37 -16.73
N SER A 202 2.91 7.71 -15.57
CA SER A 202 2.96 8.40 -14.27
C SER A 202 4.10 9.40 -14.18
N LEU A 203 5.29 9.07 -14.72
CA LEU A 203 6.45 9.96 -14.69
C LEU A 203 6.21 11.24 -15.49
N SER A 204 5.66 11.12 -16.71
CA SER A 204 5.36 12.27 -17.58
C SER A 204 4.32 13.18 -16.92
N ALA A 205 3.20 12.61 -16.46
CA ALA A 205 2.16 13.38 -15.78
C ALA A 205 2.68 14.09 -14.52
N LEU A 206 3.49 13.42 -13.69
CA LEU A 206 4.09 14.03 -12.50
C LEU A 206 5.03 15.18 -12.85
N ARG A 207 5.81 15.08 -13.93
CA ARG A 207 6.66 16.19 -14.42
C ARG A 207 5.80 17.38 -14.81
N SER A 208 4.76 17.18 -15.61
CA SER A 208 3.86 18.26 -16.02
C SER A 208 3.09 18.87 -14.84
N ILE A 209 2.67 18.07 -13.86
CA ILE A 209 2.06 18.58 -12.61
C ILE A 209 3.09 19.45 -11.86
N ASN A 210 4.33 18.96 -11.72
CA ASN A 210 5.38 19.69 -11.01
C ASN A 210 5.75 21.01 -11.70
N GLU A 211 5.84 21.02 -13.03
CA GLU A 211 6.05 22.23 -13.83
C GLU A 211 4.93 23.24 -13.58
N CYS A 212 3.67 22.82 -13.70
CA CYS A 212 2.50 23.67 -13.42
C CYS A 212 2.51 24.24 -11.99
N LEU A 213 2.85 23.42 -10.99
CA LEU A 213 2.92 23.85 -9.59
C LEU A 213 4.05 24.85 -9.36
N THR A 214 5.21 24.62 -9.99
CA THR A 214 6.37 25.51 -9.89
C THR A 214 6.07 26.87 -10.53
N GLU A 215 5.47 26.89 -11.73
CA GLU A 215 5.06 28.13 -12.39
C GLU A 215 4.07 28.93 -11.54
N ARG A 216 3.08 28.26 -10.92
CA ARG A 216 2.09 28.93 -10.06
C ARG A 216 2.69 29.48 -8.76
N ASN A 217 3.66 28.78 -8.17
CA ASN A 217 4.40 29.27 -7.01
C ASN A 217 5.23 30.50 -7.37
N VAL A 218 5.90 30.50 -8.53
CA VAL A 218 6.65 31.66 -9.04
C VAL A 218 5.71 32.84 -9.32
N LEU A 219 4.48 32.58 -9.75
CA LEU A 219 3.45 33.59 -10.00
C LEU A 219 2.69 34.06 -8.75
N GLY A 220 3.04 33.59 -7.54
CA GLY A 220 2.40 34.01 -6.28
C GLY A 220 0.90 33.70 -6.21
N LYS A 221 0.44 32.62 -6.87
CA LYS A 221 -0.98 32.22 -6.90
C LYS A 221 -1.38 31.22 -5.79
N TYR A 222 -0.60 31.16 -4.72
CA TYR A 222 -0.85 30.36 -3.51
C TYR A 222 -0.59 31.20 -2.27
#